data_AF-A0A811JRJ9-F1
#
_entry.id   AF-A0A811JRJ9-F1
#
_cell.length_a   1.000
_cell.length_b   1.000
_cell.length_c   1.000
_cell.angle_alpha   90.00
_cell.angle_beta   90.00
_cell.angle_gamma   90.00
#
_symmetry.space_group_name_H-M   'P 1'
#
loop_
_entity.id
_entity.type
_entity.pdbx_description
1 polymer ?
#
loop_
_entity_poly.entity_id
_entity_poly.type
_entity_poly.pdbx_seq_one_letter_code
_entity_poly.pdbx_strand_id
1 'polypeptide(L)'
;MKESTINSLLEWAKKEGAMLDMIDVRYCGEDRGFGVFARRMIRVHEVFLRIPKHLMITAGLVAEMPAYKEILERHRLEAFPILVLFFYLEAKNLQNSFFKPYFMSLPKSFDTPLAYNNSTVEENIKMDQLPNRAKELLIKQQNEFTYIREQLSRALDNTNLDMDHLNWAWHVVNTRCVYSENPEHP
;
A
#
# COMPACT_ATOMS: atom_id res chain seq x y z
N MET A 1 -10.26 -10.99 -4.81
CA MET A 1 -10.37 -10.69 -3.35
C MET A 1 -11.74 -11.15 -2.87
N LYS A 2 -11.86 -11.82 -1.72
CA LYS A 2 -13.12 -12.42 -1.26
C LYS A 2 -13.87 -11.50 -0.30
N GLU A 3 -15.19 -11.50 -0.35
CA GLU A 3 -16.06 -10.74 0.55
C GLU A 3 -15.82 -11.05 2.04
N SER A 4 -15.52 -12.31 2.36
CA SER A 4 -15.15 -12.72 3.73
C SER A 4 -13.93 -11.97 4.27
N THR A 5 -12.97 -11.64 3.41
CA THR A 5 -11.77 -10.89 3.81
C THR A 5 -12.09 -9.43 4.16
N ILE A 6 -13.02 -8.82 3.43
CA ILE A 6 -13.50 -7.47 3.73
C ILE A 6 -14.28 -7.44 5.04
N ASN A 7 -15.13 -8.43 5.29
CA ASN A 7 -15.84 -8.53 6.57
C ASN A 7 -14.85 -8.64 7.74
N SER A 8 -13.81 -9.47 7.61
CA SER A 8 -12.75 -9.58 8.63
C SER A 8 -11.99 -8.26 8.85
N LEU A 9 -11.73 -7.48 7.78
CA LEU A 9 -11.15 -6.14 7.89
C LEU A 9 -12.05 -5.20 8.70
N LEU A 10 -13.35 -5.16 8.36
CA LEU A 10 -14.30 -4.26 9.01
C LEU A 10 -14.53 -4.62 10.49
N GLU A 11 -14.62 -5.91 10.80
CA GLU A 11 -14.75 -6.40 12.18
C GLU A 11 -13.52 -6.07 13.02
N TRP A 12 -12.32 -6.31 12.48
CA TRP A 12 -11.06 -5.95 13.14
C TRP A 12 -10.97 -4.44 13.37
N ALA A 13 -11.22 -3.63 12.34
CA ALA A 13 -11.15 -2.18 12.47
C ALA A 13 -12.15 -1.65 13.51
N LYS A 14 -13.39 -2.17 13.53
CA LYS A 14 -14.39 -1.82 14.54
C LYS A 14 -13.95 -2.21 15.95
N LYS A 15 -13.42 -3.43 16.13
CA LYS A 15 -12.88 -3.90 17.41
C LYS A 15 -11.78 -2.99 17.94
N GLU A 16 -10.96 -2.46 17.03
CA GLU A 16 -9.86 -1.53 17.32
C GLU A 16 -10.32 -0.06 17.43
N GLY A 17 -11.63 0.22 17.41
CA GLY A 17 -12.19 1.56 17.67
C GLY A 17 -12.50 2.40 16.43
N ALA A 18 -12.49 1.82 15.23
CA ALA A 18 -12.94 2.51 14.03
C ALA A 18 -14.47 2.71 14.02
N MET A 19 -14.90 3.90 13.62
CA MET A 19 -16.31 4.21 13.40
C MET A 19 -16.65 3.96 11.94
N LEU A 20 -17.43 2.90 11.66
CA LEU A 20 -17.75 2.44 10.31
C LEU A 20 -19.25 2.14 10.11
N ASP A 21 -20.12 2.56 11.03
CA ASP A 21 -21.54 2.13 11.04
C ASP A 21 -22.39 2.76 9.93
N MET A 22 -21.93 3.89 9.38
CA MET A 22 -22.63 4.59 8.30
C MET A 22 -22.25 4.09 6.91
N ILE A 23 -21.26 3.20 6.82
CA ILE A 23 -20.73 2.71 5.56
C ILE A 23 -20.95 1.22 5.36
N ASP A 24 -20.94 0.82 4.11
CA ASP A 24 -20.95 -0.56 3.64
C ASP A 24 -19.82 -0.72 2.62
N VAL A 25 -19.23 -1.90 2.52
CA VAL A 25 -18.20 -2.19 1.52
C VAL A 25 -18.72 -3.28 0.61
N ARG A 26 -18.77 -3.01 -0.70
CA ARG A 26 -19.36 -3.93 -1.68
C ARG A 26 -18.42 -4.12 -2.86
N TYR A 27 -18.52 -5.29 -3.47
CA TYR A 27 -17.83 -5.57 -4.71
C TYR A 27 -18.54 -4.87 -5.88
N CYS A 28 -17.78 -4.12 -6.67
CA CYS A 28 -18.26 -3.26 -7.76
C CYS A 28 -17.93 -3.83 -9.16
N GLY A 29 -17.49 -5.08 -9.24
CA GLY A 29 -17.03 -5.70 -10.48
C GLY A 29 -15.50 -5.81 -10.55
N GLU A 30 -15.01 -6.57 -11.54
CA GLU A 30 -13.58 -6.85 -11.71
C GLU A 30 -12.77 -5.61 -12.05
N ASP A 31 -13.37 -4.68 -12.78
CA ASP A 31 -12.79 -3.40 -13.22
C ASP A 31 -12.52 -2.41 -12.09
N ARG A 32 -13.30 -2.50 -11.00
CA ARG A 32 -13.30 -1.51 -9.90
C ARG A 32 -12.92 -2.11 -8.55
N GLY A 33 -13.07 -3.41 -8.38
CA GLY A 33 -12.86 -4.07 -7.09
C GLY A 33 -13.89 -3.66 -6.05
N PHE A 34 -13.46 -3.39 -4.82
CA PHE A 34 -14.35 -3.03 -3.71
C PHE A 34 -14.51 -1.52 -3.57
N GLY A 35 -15.74 -1.06 -3.33
CA GLY A 35 -16.08 0.34 -3.08
C GLY A 35 -16.81 0.53 -1.76
N VAL A 36 -16.81 1.77 -1.27
CA VAL A 36 -17.51 2.18 -0.04
C VAL A 36 -18.84 2.84 -0.40
N PHE A 37 -19.92 2.41 0.24
CA PHE A 37 -21.29 2.86 0.02
C PHE A 37 -21.88 3.39 1.32
N ALA A 38 -22.74 4.40 1.24
CA ALA A 38 -23.47 4.89 2.41
C ALA A 38 -24.62 3.94 2.76
N ARG A 39 -24.80 3.63 4.05
CA ARG A 39 -25.95 2.86 4.56
C ARG A 39 -27.20 3.71 4.78
N ARG A 40 -27.02 5.03 4.82
CA ARG A 40 -28.07 6.04 4.96
C ARG A 40 -27.62 7.34 4.31
N MET A 41 -28.52 8.33 4.24
CA MET A 41 -28.12 9.68 3.87
C MET A 41 -27.09 10.22 4.87
N ILE A 42 -26.01 10.80 4.33
CA ILE A 42 -24.92 11.45 5.07
C ILE A 42 -24.97 12.94 4.71
N ARG A 43 -24.98 13.82 5.71
CA ARG A 43 -25.01 15.26 5.48
C ARG A 43 -23.61 15.79 5.17
N VAL A 44 -23.54 16.92 4.48
CA VAL A 44 -22.28 17.65 4.32
C VAL A 44 -21.72 17.98 5.71
N HIS A 45 -20.41 17.77 5.89
CA HIS A 45 -19.68 17.92 7.16
C HIS A 45 -20.03 16.90 8.26
N GLU A 46 -20.86 15.89 7.99
CA GLU A 46 -21.07 14.79 8.91
C GLU A 46 -19.87 13.84 8.89
N VAL A 47 -19.31 13.54 10.08
CA VAL A 47 -18.25 12.53 10.20
C VAL A 47 -18.90 11.16 10.07
N PHE A 48 -18.67 10.50 8.94
CA PHE A 48 -19.25 9.18 8.64
C PHE A 48 -18.26 8.02 8.77
N LEU A 49 -16.97 8.32 8.86
CA LEU A 49 -15.89 7.36 9.02
C LEU A 49 -14.80 7.96 9.91
N ARG A 50 -14.29 7.17 10.85
CA ARG A 50 -13.14 7.55 11.71
C ARG A 50 -12.23 6.36 11.89
N ILE A 51 -10.94 6.55 11.63
CA ILE A 51 -9.90 5.54 11.80
C ILE A 51 -8.94 5.98 12.92
N PRO A 52 -8.77 5.19 13.99
CA PRO A 52 -7.77 5.43 15.01
C PRO A 52 -6.35 5.46 14.45
N LYS A 53 -5.48 6.33 15.00
CA LYS A 53 -4.11 6.51 14.51
C LYS A 53 -3.28 5.22 14.55
N HIS A 54 -3.49 4.34 15.54
CA HIS A 54 -2.74 3.09 15.65
C HIS A 54 -3.08 2.07 14.55
N LEU A 55 -4.18 2.27 13.82
CA LEU A 55 -4.51 1.49 12.62
C LEU A 55 -3.86 2.03 11.35
N MET A 56 -3.24 3.21 11.41
CA MET A 56 -2.52 3.79 10.28
C MET A 56 -1.09 3.29 10.27
N ILE A 57 -0.64 2.80 9.11
CA ILE A 57 0.76 2.43 8.89
C ILE A 57 1.51 3.67 8.41
N THR A 58 2.41 4.18 9.24
CA THR A 58 3.25 5.35 8.92
C THR A 58 4.72 4.98 8.99
N ALA A 59 5.59 5.73 8.30
CA ALA A 59 7.03 5.50 8.37
C ALA A 59 7.57 5.65 9.81
N GLY A 60 7.03 6.59 10.58
CA GLY A 60 7.38 6.75 12.00
C GLY A 60 6.99 5.54 12.84
N LEU A 61 5.77 5.02 12.68
CA LEU A 61 5.33 3.79 13.34
C LEU A 61 6.26 2.61 13.01
N VAL A 62 6.59 2.43 11.73
CA VAL A 62 7.50 1.36 11.29
C VAL A 62 8.89 1.53 11.89
N ALA A 63 9.42 2.76 11.96
CA ALA A 63 10.73 3.04 12.55
C ALA A 63 10.81 2.71 14.05
N GLU A 64 9.69 2.81 14.77
CA GLU A 64 9.60 2.48 16.20
C GLU A 64 9.41 0.97 16.46
N MET A 65 8.97 0.20 15.47
CA MET A 65 8.76 -1.24 15.61
C MET A 65 10.09 -1.98 15.79
N PRO A 66 10.24 -2.83 16.83
CA PRO A 66 11.50 -3.51 17.12
C PRO A 66 12.08 -4.33 15.95
N ALA A 67 11.22 -4.93 15.13
CA ALA A 67 11.63 -5.74 13.99
C ALA A 67 12.30 -4.95 12.84
N TYR A 68 12.04 -3.63 12.77
CA TYR A 68 12.52 -2.77 11.68
C TYR A 68 13.53 -1.73 12.16
N LYS A 69 13.50 -1.40 13.45
CA LYS A 69 14.32 -0.37 14.09
C LYS A 69 15.81 -0.51 13.76
N GLU A 70 16.38 -1.70 13.92
CA GLU A 70 17.81 -1.92 13.67
C GLU A 70 18.21 -1.66 12.21
N ILE A 71 17.37 -2.09 11.25
CA ILE A 71 17.61 -1.85 9.82
C ILE A 71 17.58 -0.35 9.53
N LEU A 72 16.60 0.36 10.09
CA LEU A 72 16.36 1.79 9.83
C LEU A 72 17.32 2.73 10.58
N GLU A 73 17.89 2.29 11.69
CA GLU A 73 18.98 3.00 12.38
C GLU A 73 20.29 2.91 11.60
N ARG A 74 20.58 1.75 11.00
CA ARG A 74 21.77 1.54 10.15
C ARG A 74 21.64 2.21 8.78
N HIS A 75 20.44 2.18 8.21
CA HIS A 75 20.14 2.70 6.88
C HIS A 75 19.10 3.81 6.95
N ARG A 76 19.55 5.05 6.73
CA ARG A 76 18.64 6.21 6.67
C ARG A 76 17.81 6.15 5.39
N LEU A 77 16.61 5.60 5.52
CA LEU A 77 15.62 5.54 4.44
C LEU A 77 14.61 6.69 4.57
N GLU A 78 14.12 7.17 3.44
CA GLU A 78 12.99 8.09 3.39
C GLU A 78 11.67 7.37 3.67
N ALA A 79 10.60 8.14 3.94
CA ALA A 79 9.31 7.59 4.36
C ALA A 79 8.73 6.57 3.36
N PHE A 80 8.83 6.82 2.06
CA PHE A 80 8.29 5.91 1.05
C PHE A 80 9.04 4.56 1.01
N PRO A 81 10.39 4.50 0.89
CA PRO A 81 11.13 3.25 1.04
C PRO A 81 10.87 2.50 2.36
N ILE A 82 10.68 3.21 3.48
CA ILE A 82 10.32 2.58 4.77
C ILE A 82 9.00 1.83 4.65
N LEU A 83 7.98 2.44 4.06
CA LEU A 83 6.68 1.81 3.86
C LEU A 83 6.79 0.60 2.93
N VAL A 84 7.55 0.70 1.83
CA VAL A 84 7.75 -0.44 0.91
C VAL A 84 8.46 -1.59 1.62
N LEU A 85 9.51 -1.30 2.40
CA LEU A 85 10.21 -2.29 3.21
C LEU A 85 9.26 -3.00 4.18
N PHE A 86 8.39 -2.24 4.87
CA PHE A 86 7.38 -2.81 5.76
C PHE A 86 6.45 -3.77 5.04
N PHE A 87 5.82 -3.37 3.93
CA PHE A 87 4.93 -4.27 3.18
C PHE A 87 5.67 -5.48 2.62
N TYR A 88 6.93 -5.31 2.18
CA TYR A 88 7.76 -6.39 1.66
C TYR A 88 8.04 -7.47 2.71
N LEU A 89 8.41 -7.07 3.93
CA LEU A 89 8.76 -7.99 5.01
C LEU A 89 7.54 -8.54 5.74
N GLU A 90 6.62 -7.67 6.16
CA GLU A 90 5.45 -8.03 6.98
C GLU A 90 4.56 -9.05 6.25
N ALA A 91 4.40 -8.91 4.93
CA ALA A 91 3.62 -9.84 4.12
C ALA A 91 4.18 -11.27 4.09
N LYS A 92 5.47 -11.46 4.39
CA LYS A 92 6.11 -12.79 4.49
C LYS A 92 5.86 -13.45 5.85
N ASN A 93 5.43 -12.70 6.87
CA ASN A 93 5.20 -13.20 8.23
C ASN A 93 3.83 -12.77 8.79
N LEU A 94 2.77 -12.90 7.98
CA LEU A 94 1.45 -12.40 8.34
C LEU A 94 0.79 -13.10 9.52
N GLN A 95 1.26 -14.27 9.96
CA GLN A 95 0.58 -15.04 11.00
C GLN A 95 0.53 -14.30 12.34
N ASN A 96 1.56 -13.51 12.64
CA ASN A 96 1.69 -12.76 13.89
C ASN A 96 1.48 -11.24 13.69
N SER A 97 1.09 -10.81 12.48
CA SER A 97 0.93 -9.39 12.18
C SER A 97 -0.35 -8.84 12.77
N PHE A 98 -0.23 -7.73 13.52
CA PHE A 98 -1.38 -6.93 13.95
C PHE A 98 -2.23 -6.46 12.75
N PHE A 99 -1.58 -6.16 11.64
CA PHE A 99 -2.21 -5.67 10.41
C PHE A 99 -2.71 -6.78 9.49
N LYS A 100 -2.69 -8.05 9.92
CA LYS A 100 -3.10 -9.20 9.09
C LYS A 100 -4.44 -8.99 8.38
N PRO A 101 -5.52 -8.50 9.02
CA PRO A 101 -6.80 -8.28 8.33
C PRO A 101 -6.68 -7.25 7.19
N TYR A 102 -5.90 -6.19 7.40
CA TYR A 102 -5.60 -5.21 6.35
C TYR A 102 -4.79 -5.81 5.20
N PHE A 103 -3.72 -6.55 5.48
CA PHE A 103 -2.92 -7.20 4.43
C PHE A 103 -3.72 -8.20 3.60
N MET A 104 -4.61 -8.96 4.24
CA MET A 104 -5.47 -9.91 3.51
C MET A 104 -6.42 -9.18 2.55
N SER A 105 -6.87 -7.98 2.92
CA SER A 105 -7.74 -7.13 2.10
C SER A 105 -7.05 -6.40 0.95
N LEU A 106 -5.72 -6.42 0.86
CA LEU A 106 -5.01 -5.75 -0.24
C LEU A 106 -5.17 -6.51 -1.56
N PRO A 107 -5.19 -5.81 -2.71
CA PRO A 107 -5.15 -6.46 -4.02
C PRO A 107 -3.91 -7.33 -4.18
N LYS A 108 -4.03 -8.32 -5.05
CA LYS A 108 -2.93 -9.24 -5.38
C LYS A 108 -2.22 -8.86 -6.68
N SER A 109 -2.87 -8.05 -7.50
CA SER A 109 -2.36 -7.51 -8.76
C SER A 109 -2.80 -6.06 -8.91
N PHE A 110 -2.19 -5.37 -9.86
CA PHE A 110 -2.46 -3.97 -10.20
C PHE A 110 -2.51 -3.83 -11.71
N ASP A 111 -3.30 -2.88 -12.19
CA ASP A 111 -3.47 -2.60 -13.62
C ASP A 111 -2.68 -1.35 -14.06
N THR A 112 -1.60 -1.03 -13.33
CA THR A 112 -0.70 0.06 -13.66
C THR A 112 0.29 -0.37 -14.75
N PRO A 113 0.77 0.55 -15.60
CA PRO A 113 1.78 0.23 -16.61
C PRO A 113 3.02 -0.50 -16.06
N LEU A 114 3.46 -0.20 -14.83
CA LEU A 114 4.60 -0.89 -14.20
C LEU A 114 4.26 -2.28 -13.61
N ALA A 115 2.98 -2.59 -13.39
CA ALA A 115 2.57 -3.90 -12.88
C ALA A 115 2.60 -4.99 -13.94
N TYR A 116 2.49 -4.59 -15.21
CA TYR A 116 2.82 -5.46 -16.32
C TYR A 116 4.34 -5.61 -16.37
N ASN A 117 4.84 -6.84 -16.23
CA ASN A 117 6.27 -7.11 -16.44
C ASN A 117 6.69 -6.58 -17.82
N ASN A 118 7.96 -6.17 -17.99
CA ASN A 118 8.45 -5.50 -19.21
C ASN A 118 8.01 -6.19 -20.53
N SER A 119 7.90 -7.53 -20.54
CA SER A 119 7.40 -8.29 -21.69
C SER A 119 5.94 -8.00 -22.05
N THR A 120 5.08 -7.78 -21.06
CA THR A 120 3.64 -7.57 -21.24
C THR A 120 3.29 -6.12 -21.52
N VAL A 121 4.12 -5.16 -21.06
CA VAL A 121 3.99 -3.74 -21.40
C VAL A 121 4.21 -3.53 -22.89
N GLU A 122 5.26 -4.07 -23.48
CA GLU A 122 5.52 -3.88 -24.92
C GLU A 122 4.49 -4.60 -25.80
N GLU A 123 3.96 -5.74 -25.33
CA GLU A 123 2.92 -6.49 -26.04
C GLU A 123 1.53 -5.83 -25.96
N ASN A 124 1.19 -5.16 -24.85
CA ASN A 124 -0.16 -4.58 -24.64
C ASN A 124 -0.19 -3.04 -24.74
N ILE A 125 0.94 -2.38 -24.58
CA ILE A 125 1.08 -0.92 -24.54
C ILE A 125 2.12 -0.50 -25.58
N LYS A 126 1.62 -0.13 -26.76
CA LYS A 126 2.43 0.47 -27.82
C LYS A 126 2.93 1.82 -27.35
N MET A 127 4.20 1.88 -26.91
CA MET A 127 4.79 3.08 -26.32
C MET A 127 4.66 4.30 -27.23
N ASP A 128 4.83 4.15 -28.54
CA ASP A 128 4.65 5.21 -29.53
C ASP A 128 3.23 5.83 -29.53
N GLN A 129 2.20 5.04 -29.17
CA GLN A 129 0.80 5.46 -29.10
C GLN A 129 0.40 6.13 -27.79
N LEU A 130 1.25 6.05 -26.74
CA LEU A 130 0.96 6.71 -25.48
C LEU A 130 1.14 8.23 -25.57
N PRO A 131 0.24 9.02 -24.94
CA PRO A 131 0.47 10.44 -24.72
C PRO A 131 1.79 10.69 -23.96
N ASN A 132 2.49 11.79 -24.26
CA ASN A 132 3.79 12.11 -23.64
C ASN A 132 3.75 12.07 -22.11
N ARG A 133 2.67 12.60 -21.50
CA ARG A 133 2.47 12.57 -20.05
C ARG A 133 2.44 11.14 -19.48
N ALA A 134 1.87 10.18 -20.21
CA ALA A 134 1.84 8.78 -19.77
C ALA A 134 3.23 8.13 -19.87
N LYS A 135 4.01 8.47 -20.91
CA LYS A 135 5.40 8.04 -21.07
C LYS A 135 6.28 8.57 -19.93
N GLU A 136 6.19 9.86 -19.65
CA GLU A 136 6.92 10.52 -18.56
C GLU A 136 6.58 9.90 -17.20
N LEU A 137 5.29 9.62 -16.96
CA LEU A 137 4.85 8.96 -15.74
C LEU A 137 5.43 7.55 -15.61
N LEU A 138 5.42 6.76 -16.69
CA LEU A 138 6.00 5.41 -16.69
C LEU A 138 7.50 5.44 -16.40
N ILE A 139 8.25 6.32 -17.08
CA ILE A 139 9.70 6.48 -16.86
C ILE A 139 9.97 6.88 -15.40
N LYS A 140 9.19 7.82 -14.85
CA LYS A 140 9.31 8.23 -13.45
C LYS A 140 9.08 7.05 -12.50
N GLN A 141 8.06 6.24 -12.73
CA GLN A 141 7.76 5.05 -11.92
C GLN A 141 8.86 3.99 -12.02
N GLN A 142 9.40 3.74 -13.22
CA GLN A 142 10.53 2.81 -13.42
C GLN A 142 11.79 3.26 -12.66
N ASN A 143 12.11 4.55 -12.71
CA ASN A 143 13.23 5.12 -11.98
C ASN A 143 13.03 5.02 -10.46
N GLU A 144 11.84 5.34 -9.96
CA GLU A 144 11.50 5.21 -8.55
C GLU A 144 11.60 3.76 -8.09
N PHE A 145 11.03 2.81 -8.85
CA PHE A 145 11.11 1.39 -8.52
C PHE A 145 12.56 0.89 -8.49
N THR A 146 13.40 1.32 -9.44
CA THR A 146 14.83 1.00 -9.48
C THR A 146 15.54 1.53 -8.24
N TYR A 147 15.28 2.79 -7.87
CA TYR A 147 15.82 3.40 -6.66
C TYR A 147 15.39 2.63 -5.40
N ILE A 148 14.10 2.29 -5.27
CA ILE A 148 13.56 1.55 -4.13
C ILE A 148 14.19 0.15 -4.02
N ARG A 149 14.36 -0.54 -5.15
CA ARG A 149 15.05 -1.84 -5.19
C ARG A 149 16.47 -1.73 -4.65
N GLU A 150 17.22 -0.70 -5.05
CA GLU A 150 18.59 -0.48 -4.56
C GLU A 150 18.62 -0.16 -3.07
N GLN A 151 17.70 0.68 -2.58
CA GLN A 151 17.59 0.98 -1.15
C GLN A 151 17.29 -0.27 -0.32
N LEU A 152 16.31 -1.09 -0.74
CA LEU A 152 15.93 -2.30 -0.02
C LEU A 152 17.04 -3.36 -0.09
N SER A 153 17.71 -3.51 -1.23
CA SER A 153 18.84 -4.45 -1.38
C SER A 153 19.97 -4.10 -0.40
N ARG A 154 20.29 -2.80 -0.27
CA ARG A 154 21.28 -2.32 0.70
C ARG A 154 20.81 -2.49 2.14
N ALA A 155 19.56 -2.17 2.44
CA ALA A 155 19.03 -2.22 3.82
C ALA A 155 18.88 -3.65 4.35
N LEU A 156 18.59 -4.61 3.46
CA LEU A 156 18.42 -6.02 3.79
C LEU A 156 19.70 -6.85 3.65
N ASP A 157 20.80 -6.23 3.20
CA ASP A 157 22.04 -6.91 2.81
C ASP A 157 21.77 -8.13 1.90
N ASN A 158 20.85 -7.95 0.94
CA ASN A 158 20.39 -9.02 0.07
C ASN A 158 20.22 -8.53 -1.37
N THR A 159 21.07 -9.03 -2.26
CA THR A 159 21.05 -8.70 -3.70
C THR A 159 20.02 -9.50 -4.49
N ASN A 160 19.49 -10.59 -3.93
CA ASN A 160 18.51 -11.47 -4.58
C ASN A 160 17.11 -11.29 -3.96
N LEU A 161 16.57 -10.09 -4.10
CA LEU A 161 15.20 -9.80 -3.68
C LEU A 161 14.20 -10.52 -4.60
N ASP A 162 13.16 -11.09 -3.99
CA ASP A 162 11.95 -11.49 -4.72
C ASP A 162 11.34 -10.27 -5.41
N MET A 163 11.50 -10.20 -6.74
CA MET A 163 11.13 -9.04 -7.54
C MET A 163 9.62 -8.89 -7.73
N ASP A 164 8.88 -9.99 -7.82
CA ASP A 164 7.43 -9.98 -7.93
C ASP A 164 6.81 -9.46 -6.63
N HIS A 165 7.32 -9.94 -5.49
CA HIS A 165 6.87 -9.47 -4.18
C HIS A 165 7.27 -8.01 -3.90
N LEU A 166 8.45 -7.60 -4.35
CA LEU A 166 8.87 -6.19 -4.27
C LEU A 166 7.99 -5.29 -5.14
N ASN A 167 7.67 -5.72 -6.37
CA ASN A 167 6.76 -5.02 -7.26
C ASN A 167 5.38 -4.87 -6.60
N TRP A 168 4.85 -5.93 -6.00
CA TRP A 168 3.59 -5.88 -5.26
C TRP A 168 3.64 -4.87 -4.10
N ALA A 169 4.69 -4.92 -3.26
CA ALA A 169 4.83 -4.02 -2.11
C ALA A 169 4.93 -2.54 -2.54
N TRP A 170 5.72 -2.26 -3.58
CA TRP A 170 5.82 -0.91 -4.15
C TRP A 170 4.46 -0.41 -4.65
N HIS A 171 3.71 -1.24 -5.38
CA HIS A 171 2.39 -0.85 -5.88
C HIS A 171 1.37 -0.62 -4.78
N VAL A 172 1.40 -1.41 -3.70
CA VAL A 172 0.56 -1.17 -2.52
C VAL A 172 0.78 0.24 -1.99
N VAL A 173 2.04 0.65 -1.80
CA VAL A 173 2.38 1.98 -1.28
C VAL A 173 2.05 3.06 -2.31
N ASN A 174 2.50 2.92 -3.56
CA ASN A 174 2.31 3.92 -4.62
C ASN A 174 0.83 4.24 -4.90
N THR A 175 -0.07 3.27 -4.78
CA THR A 175 -1.49 3.45 -5.12
C THR A 175 -2.40 3.74 -3.92
N ARG A 176 -1.92 3.60 -2.68
CA ARG A 176 -2.75 3.76 -1.46
C ARG A 176 -2.15 4.65 -0.39
N CYS A 177 -0.86 4.98 -0.47
CA CYS A 177 -0.26 5.87 0.50
C CYS A 177 -0.85 7.27 0.33
N VAL A 178 -1.21 7.88 1.45
CA VAL A 178 -1.64 9.28 1.53
C VAL A 178 -0.62 10.06 2.32
N TYR A 179 -0.35 11.29 1.91
CA TYR A 179 0.47 12.21 2.69
C TYR A 179 -0.39 12.82 3.79
N SER A 180 0.08 12.74 5.03
CA SER A 180 -0.47 13.48 6.15
C SER A 180 0.65 14.37 6.68
N GLU A 181 0.39 15.67 6.75
CA GLU A 181 1.26 16.57 7.49
C GLU A 181 1.20 16.17 8.97
N ASN A 182 2.37 15.92 9.55
CA ASN A 182 2.48 15.89 11.00
C ASN A 182 2.69 17.32 11.47
N PRO A 183 1.97 17.80 12.51
CA PRO A 183 2.32 19.05 13.15
C PRO A 183 3.79 18.97 13.60
N GLU A 184 4.53 20.07 13.44
CA GLU A 184 5.94 20.13 13.85
C GLU A 184 6.08 19.60 15.28
N HIS A 185 7.00 18.66 15.47
CA HIS A 185 7.37 18.22 16.80
C HIS A 185 8.00 19.42 17.52
N PRO A 186 7.52 19.82 18.71
CA PRO A 186 8.11 20.91 19.48
C PRO A 186 9.54 20.59 19.94
#